data_AF-A0A1F9K1I7-F1
#
_entry.id   AF-A0A1F9K1I7-F1
#
_cell.length_a   1.000
_cell.length_b   1.000
_cell.length_c   1.000
_cell.angle_alpha   90.00
_cell.angle_beta   90.00
_cell.angle_gamma   90.00
#
_symmetry.space_group_name_H-M   'P 1'
#
loop_
_entity.id
_entity.type
_entity.pdbx_description
1 polymer ?
#
loop_
_entity_poly.entity_id
_entity_poly.type
_entity_poly.pdbx_seq_one_letter_code
_entity_poly.pdbx_strand_id
1 'polypeptide(L)'
;MDLLKPKAGSSHPLQWVVEPLEEEPSFIVKAMFGCRGCYLFGRLVLVLASRGREPWTGLLLPTEKKHHASLRREHHGLATHPVLKKWLYLPESKDDFEDAAHALVESVLANDPRIGVEPKLKSLKRVER
;
A
#
# COMPACT_ATOMS: atom_id res chain seq x y z
N MET A 1 -15.00 29.02 23.55
CA MET A 1 -13.86 28.76 22.66
C MET A 1 -13.90 27.28 22.32
N ASP A 2 -14.77 26.93 21.38
CA ASP A 2 -14.93 25.54 20.93
C ASP A 2 -13.76 25.20 20.00
N LEU A 3 -12.74 24.54 20.56
CA LEU A 3 -11.80 23.79 19.76
C LEU A 3 -12.58 22.66 19.09
N LEU A 4 -12.85 22.83 17.80
CA LEU A 4 -13.26 21.77 16.90
C LEU A 4 -12.28 20.60 17.05
N LYS A 5 -12.67 19.60 17.83
CA LYS A 5 -12.05 18.27 17.78
C LYS A 5 -12.11 17.81 16.32
N PRO A 6 -11.00 17.43 15.69
CA PRO A 6 -11.08 16.79 14.39
C PRO A 6 -11.97 15.55 14.55
N LYS A 7 -13.04 15.50 13.75
CA LYS A 7 -13.91 14.33 13.66
C LYS A 7 -13.00 13.17 13.27
N ALA A 8 -12.82 12.19 14.17
CA ALA A 8 -12.05 10.99 13.88
C ALA A 8 -12.64 10.36 12.61
N GLY A 9 -12.02 10.62 11.46
CA GLY A 9 -12.41 9.98 10.22
C GLY A 9 -12.22 8.50 10.44
N SER A 10 -13.27 7.71 10.18
CA SER A 10 -13.21 6.25 10.34
C SER A 10 -11.91 5.74 9.73
N SER A 11 -11.15 4.98 10.53
CA SER A 11 -9.92 4.37 10.05
C SER A 11 -10.23 3.51 8.82
N HIS A 12 -9.29 3.37 7.90
CA HIS A 12 -9.49 2.48 6.76
C HIS A 12 -9.72 1.05 7.31
N PRO A 13 -10.65 0.25 6.77
CA PRO A 13 -10.96 -1.07 7.34
C PRO A 13 -9.74 -2.00 7.36
N LEU A 14 -8.81 -1.82 6.42
CA LEU A 14 -7.52 -2.53 6.37
C LEU A 14 -6.36 -1.80 7.07
N GLN A 15 -6.63 -0.81 7.95
CA GLN A 15 -5.55 -0.09 8.65
C GLN A 15 -4.73 -1.05 9.51
N TRP A 16 -5.37 -2.05 10.12
CA TRP A 16 -4.73 -3.05 10.97
C TRP A 16 -3.54 -3.75 10.29
N VAL A 17 -3.59 -3.92 8.96
CA VAL A 17 -2.51 -4.54 8.18
C VAL A 17 -1.19 -3.77 8.34
N VAL A 18 -1.25 -2.44 8.42
CA VAL A 18 -0.07 -1.59 8.40
C VAL A 18 0.27 -0.99 9.77
N GLU A 19 -0.45 -1.37 10.82
CA GLU A 19 -0.12 -0.99 12.20
C GLU A 19 1.34 -1.34 12.58
N PRO A 20 1.91 -2.51 12.20
CA PRO A 20 3.32 -2.81 12.47
C PRO A 20 4.30 -1.86 11.78
N LEU A 21 3.90 -1.19 10.69
CA LEU A 21 4.75 -0.22 10.00
C LEU A 21 4.78 1.13 10.72
N GLU A 22 3.83 1.41 11.62
CA GLU A 22 3.72 2.71 12.30
C GLU A 22 4.86 2.97 13.29
N GLU A 23 5.56 1.92 13.73
CA GLU A 23 6.76 2.03 14.57
C GLU A 23 7.98 2.54 13.78
N GLU A 24 7.97 2.40 12.45
CA GLU A 24 9.08 2.84 11.62
C GLU A 24 9.04 4.37 11.40
N PRO A 25 10.09 5.14 11.77
CA PRO A 25 10.08 6.60 11.65
C PRO A 25 9.88 7.13 10.23
N SER A 26 10.18 6.32 9.22
CA SER A 26 10.03 6.67 7.81
C SER A 26 8.62 6.39 7.26
N PHE A 27 7.74 5.79 8.06
CA PHE A 27 6.41 5.40 7.64
C PHE A 27 5.49 6.61 7.47
N ILE A 28 4.84 6.70 6.32
CA ILE A 28 3.93 7.79 5.98
C ILE A 28 2.71 7.22 5.25
N VAL A 29 1.52 7.61 5.69
CA VAL A 29 0.27 7.30 4.98
C VAL A 29 -0.26 8.53 4.26
N LYS A 30 -0.65 8.38 2.99
CA LYS A 30 -1.25 9.45 2.18
C LYS A 30 -2.56 8.99 1.55
N ALA A 31 -3.57 9.85 1.56
CA ALA A 31 -4.80 9.60 0.82
C ALA A 31 -4.53 9.58 -0.69
N MET A 32 -5.04 8.56 -1.40
CA MET A 32 -4.84 8.38 -2.84
C MET A 32 -6.10 7.84 -3.50
N PHE A 33 -6.88 8.71 -4.15
CA PHE A 33 -8.05 8.31 -4.98
C PHE A 33 -9.02 7.33 -4.29
N GLY A 34 -9.39 7.61 -3.04
CA GLY A 34 -10.27 6.72 -2.26
C GLY A 34 -9.57 5.53 -1.58
N CYS A 35 -8.27 5.36 -1.80
CA CYS A 35 -7.39 4.40 -1.14
C CYS A 35 -6.44 5.12 -0.14
N ARG A 36 -5.67 4.36 0.62
CA ARG A 36 -4.52 4.85 1.41
C ARG A 36 -3.22 4.30 0.84
N GLY A 37 -2.34 5.18 0.39
CA GLY A 37 -0.98 4.81 -0.01
C GLY A 37 -0.04 4.84 1.20
N CYS A 38 0.64 3.73 1.43
CA CYS A 38 1.58 3.51 2.51
C CYS A 38 3.01 3.63 1.97
N TYR A 39 3.78 4.54 2.55
CA TYR A 39 5.15 4.81 2.16
C TYR A 39 6.09 4.39 3.29
N LEU A 40 7.21 3.77 2.93
CA LEU A 40 8.28 3.40 3.86
C LEU A 40 9.62 3.59 3.16
N PHE A 41 10.61 4.14 3.86
CA PHE A 41 11.92 4.50 3.30
C PHE A 41 11.80 5.32 1.99
N GLY A 42 10.82 6.23 1.93
CA GLY A 42 10.56 7.10 0.78
C GLY A 42 9.90 6.44 -0.44
N ARG A 43 9.63 5.12 -0.42
CA ARG A 43 8.97 4.38 -1.51
C ARG A 43 7.50 4.12 -1.17
N LEU A 44 6.62 4.13 -2.17
CA LEU A 44 5.26 3.63 -2.01
C LEU A 44 5.30 2.10 -1.96
N VAL A 45 5.10 1.50 -0.79
CA VAL A 45 5.32 0.06 -0.54
C VAL A 45 4.02 -0.75 -0.51
N LEU A 46 2.91 -0.14 -0.12
CA LEU A 46 1.58 -0.76 -0.12
C LEU A 46 0.50 0.27 -0.44
N VAL A 47 -0.64 -0.18 -0.96
CA VAL A 47 -1.86 0.63 -1.03
C VAL A 47 -3.03 -0.17 -0.47
N LEU A 48 -3.71 0.40 0.51
CA LEU A 48 -4.93 -0.15 1.08
C LEU A 48 -6.12 0.34 0.26
N ALA A 49 -6.86 -0.59 -0.34
CA ALA A 49 -8.03 -0.28 -1.15
C ALA A 49 -9.25 -1.01 -0.57
N SER A 50 -10.28 -0.27 -0.16
CA SER A 50 -11.52 -0.87 0.37
C SER A 50 -12.80 -0.26 -0.18
N ARG A 51 -12.68 0.79 -1.02
CA ARG A 51 -13.82 1.50 -1.60
C ARG A 51 -13.88 1.17 -3.08
N GLY A 52 -14.46 0.02 -3.40
CA GLY A 52 -14.61 -0.44 -4.78
C GLY A 52 -15.20 -1.84 -4.86
N ARG A 53 -15.45 -2.30 -6.09
CA ARG A 53 -15.55 -3.73 -6.37
C ARG A 53 -14.16 -4.26 -6.65
N GLU A 54 -13.98 -5.57 -6.49
CA GLU A 54 -12.82 -6.25 -7.05
C GLU A 54 -12.61 -5.83 -8.51
N PRO A 55 -11.38 -5.52 -8.92
CA PRO A 55 -10.11 -5.77 -8.23
C PRO A 55 -9.56 -4.54 -7.48
N TRP A 56 -10.34 -3.91 -6.60
CA TRP A 56 -9.94 -2.74 -5.80
C TRP A 56 -10.30 -2.86 -4.32
N THR A 57 -10.35 -4.11 -3.83
CA THR A 57 -10.76 -4.46 -2.46
C THR A 57 -9.74 -5.44 -1.89
N GLY A 58 -8.76 -4.90 -1.18
CA GLY A 58 -7.58 -5.61 -0.68
C GLY A 58 -6.32 -4.75 -0.71
N LEU A 59 -5.17 -5.40 -0.92
CA LEU A 59 -3.86 -4.75 -0.93
C LEU A 59 -3.29 -4.67 -2.35
N LEU A 60 -2.80 -3.51 -2.73
CA LEU A 60 -1.92 -3.37 -3.90
C LEU A 60 -0.48 -3.35 -3.44
N LEU A 61 0.37 -4.10 -4.14
CA LEU A 61 1.81 -4.13 -3.92
C LEU A 61 2.53 -3.49 -5.12
N PRO A 62 2.96 -2.23 -5.00
CA PRO A 62 3.81 -1.58 -6.00
C PRO A 62 5.16 -2.30 -6.11
N THR A 63 5.50 -2.71 -7.32
CA THR A 63 6.77 -3.40 -7.64
C THR A 63 7.02 -3.31 -9.15
N GLU A 64 8.24 -3.64 -9.59
CA GLU A 64 8.56 -3.81 -11.00
C GLU A 64 8.15 -5.20 -11.53
N LYS A 65 7.78 -5.28 -12.81
CA LYS A 65 7.34 -6.54 -13.45
C LYS A 65 8.34 -7.69 -13.34
N LYS A 66 9.64 -7.39 -13.37
CA LYS A 66 10.72 -8.39 -13.24
C LYS A 66 10.66 -9.17 -11.92
N HIS A 67 10.08 -8.58 -10.87
CA HIS A 67 9.95 -9.20 -9.53
C HIS A 67 8.62 -9.94 -9.33
N HIS A 68 7.68 -9.85 -10.27
CA HIS A 68 6.34 -10.46 -10.11
C HIS A 68 6.44 -11.96 -9.88
N ALA A 69 7.26 -12.65 -10.68
CA ALA A 69 7.38 -14.10 -10.58
C ALA A 69 7.99 -14.56 -9.25
N SER A 70 8.97 -13.83 -8.70
CA SER A 70 9.58 -14.19 -7.42
C SER A 70 8.64 -13.91 -6.26
N LEU A 71 8.03 -12.72 -6.22
CA LEU A 71 7.12 -12.32 -5.14
C LEU A 71 5.88 -13.22 -5.07
N ARG A 72 5.33 -13.62 -6.22
CA ARG A 72 4.17 -14.53 -6.26
C ARG A 72 4.48 -15.97 -5.84
N ARG A 73 5.75 -16.40 -5.89
CA ARG A 73 6.14 -17.73 -5.39
C ARG A 73 6.29 -17.73 -3.87
N GLU A 74 6.63 -16.59 -3.30
CA GLU A 74 6.93 -16.42 -1.87
C GLU A 74 5.68 -16.02 -1.08
N HIS A 75 4.87 -15.13 -1.65
CA HIS A 75 3.61 -14.70 -1.05
C HIS A 75 2.44 -15.34 -1.78
N HIS A 76 1.82 -16.30 -1.11
CA HIS A 76 0.60 -16.94 -1.58
C HIS A 76 -0.53 -15.89 -1.70
N GLY A 77 -1.50 -16.15 -2.56
CA GLY A 77 -2.61 -15.21 -2.82
C GLY A 77 -2.28 -14.02 -3.73
N LEU A 78 -1.00 -13.66 -3.91
CA LEU A 78 -0.62 -12.58 -4.83
C LEU A 78 -0.90 -12.94 -6.30
N ALA A 79 -1.62 -12.03 -6.95
CA ALA A 79 -1.85 -12.05 -8.40
C ALA A 79 -1.35 -10.77 -9.04
N THR A 80 -1.07 -10.81 -10.35
CA THR A 80 -0.89 -9.58 -11.10
C THR A 80 -2.22 -8.83 -11.14
N HIS A 81 -2.20 -7.55 -10.80
CA HIS A 81 -3.42 -6.76 -10.81
C HIS A 81 -3.94 -6.65 -12.27
N PRO A 82 -5.22 -7.00 -12.54
CA PRO A 82 -5.72 -7.13 -13.91
C PRO A 82 -5.78 -5.79 -14.67
N VAL A 83 -6.06 -4.69 -13.96
CA VAL A 83 -6.05 -3.32 -14.51
C VAL A 83 -4.64 -2.69 -14.43
N LEU A 84 -4.10 -2.54 -13.22
CA LEU A 84 -2.74 -2.06 -12.98
C LEU A 84 -1.69 -3.17 -13.16
N LYS A 85 -1.55 -3.73 -14.37
CA LYS A 85 -0.64 -4.84 -14.71
C LYS A 85 0.83 -4.66 -14.30
N LYS A 86 1.22 -3.47 -13.85
CA LYS A 86 2.54 -3.18 -13.27
C LYS A 86 2.67 -3.61 -11.81
N TRP A 87 1.57 -3.72 -11.07
CA TRP A 87 1.55 -4.00 -9.63
C TRP A 87 0.95 -5.38 -9.37
N LEU A 88 1.26 -5.92 -8.21
CA LEU A 88 0.59 -7.11 -7.68
C LEU A 88 -0.60 -6.69 -6.81
N TYR A 89 -1.48 -7.64 -6.58
CA TYR A 89 -2.74 -7.49 -5.85
C TYR A 89 -2.97 -8.71 -4.96
N LEU A 90 -3.29 -8.45 -3.70
CA LEU A 90 -3.82 -9.44 -2.77
C LEU A 90 -5.32 -9.12 -2.55
N PRO A 91 -6.24 -9.94 -3.07
CA PRO A 91 -7.67 -9.75 -2.85
C PRO A 91 -8.06 -9.97 -1.38
N GLU A 92 -8.89 -9.09 -0.82
CA GLU A 92 -9.47 -9.26 0.53
C GLU A 92 -10.41 -10.48 0.61
N SER A 93 -10.98 -10.91 -0.51
CA SER A 93 -11.89 -12.06 -0.61
C SER A 93 -11.21 -13.43 -0.46
N LYS A 94 -9.88 -13.47 -0.29
CA LYS A 94 -9.11 -14.69 -0.12
C LYS A 94 -9.26 -15.24 1.29
N ASP A 95 -9.45 -16.55 1.42
CA ASP A 95 -9.52 -17.22 2.72
C ASP A 95 -8.22 -17.07 3.53
N ASP A 96 -7.08 -16.99 2.84
CA ASP A 96 -5.73 -16.79 3.40
C ASP A 96 -5.30 -15.31 3.45
N PHE A 97 -6.25 -14.37 3.31
CA PHE A 97 -5.92 -12.94 3.21
C PHE A 97 -5.11 -12.43 4.39
N GLU A 98 -5.50 -12.74 5.62
CA GLU A 98 -4.86 -12.19 6.82
C GLU A 98 -3.41 -12.67 6.94
N ASP A 99 -3.17 -13.98 6.81
CA ASP A 99 -1.82 -14.57 6.83
C ASP A 99 -0.94 -14.01 5.70
N ALA A 100 -1.49 -13.92 4.48
CA ALA A 100 -0.77 -13.36 3.33
C ALA A 100 -0.45 -11.86 3.52
N ALA A 101 -1.37 -11.10 4.13
CA ALA A 101 -1.17 -9.68 4.44
C ALA A 101 -0.05 -9.50 5.49
N HIS A 102 -0.03 -10.32 6.54
CA HIS A 102 1.04 -10.32 7.53
C HIS A 102 2.41 -10.62 6.89
N ALA A 103 2.52 -11.69 6.09
CA ALA A 103 3.78 -12.04 5.42
C ALA A 103 4.28 -10.95 4.46
N LEU A 104 3.37 -10.23 3.81
CA LEU A 104 3.71 -9.07 2.99
C LEU A 104 4.28 -7.92 3.83
N VAL A 105 3.65 -7.62 4.96
CA VAL A 105 4.09 -6.55 5.87
C VAL A 105 5.46 -6.86 6.47
N GLU A 106 5.72 -8.12 6.83
CA GLU A 106 7.04 -8.57 7.27
C GLU A 106 8.12 -8.32 6.19
N SER A 107 7.81 -8.59 4.93
CA SER A 107 8.75 -8.33 3.82
C SER A 107 8.97 -6.84 3.56
N VAL A 108 7.94 -6.02 3.79
CA VAL A 108 8.05 -4.56 3.74
C VAL A 108 8.94 -4.04 4.87
N LEU A 109 8.76 -4.52 6.10
CA LEU A 109 9.60 -4.19 7.26
C LEU A 109 11.04 -4.63 7.07
N ALA A 110 11.25 -5.82 6.49
CA ALA A 110 12.56 -6.33 6.12
C ALA A 110 13.23 -5.54 4.97
N ASN A 111 12.60 -4.47 4.49
CA ASN A 111 13.12 -3.59 3.46
C ASN A 111 13.44 -4.34 2.15
N ASP A 112 12.58 -5.31 1.78
CA ASP A 112 12.79 -6.10 0.56
C ASP A 112 12.99 -5.19 -0.66
N PRO A 113 14.13 -5.28 -1.38
CA PRO A 113 14.44 -4.40 -2.51
C PRO A 113 13.50 -4.59 -3.71
N ARG A 114 12.74 -5.68 -3.76
CA ARG A 114 11.75 -5.97 -4.79
C ARG A 114 10.46 -5.17 -4.59
N ILE A 115 10.21 -4.68 -3.38
CA ILE A 115 8.96 -4.02 -3.00
C ILE A 115 9.14 -2.50 -3.01
N GLY A 116 8.14 -1.85 -3.57
CA GLY A 116 7.99 -0.41 -3.55
C GLY A 116 8.36 0.27 -4.86
N VAL A 117 7.78 1.44 -5.07
CA VAL A 117 8.13 2.33 -6.19
C VAL A 117 8.44 3.72 -5.65
N GLU A 118 9.52 4.31 -6.15
CA GLU A 118 9.86 5.68 -5.79
C GLU A 118 8.82 6.66 -6.38
N PRO A 119 8.27 7.58 -5.58
CA PRO A 119 7.39 8.60 -6.11
C PRO A 119 8.19 9.49 -7.06
N LYS A 120 7.66 9.69 -8.28
CA LYS A 120 8.23 10.70 -9.17
C LYS A 120 8.07 12.07 -8.52
N LEU A 121 9.18 12.73 -8.22
CA LEU A 121 9.19 14.13 -7.79
C LEU A 121 8.45 14.94 -8.86
N LYS A 122 7.31 15.55 -8.48
CA LYS A 122 6.68 16.56 -9.32
C LYS A 122 7.65 17.74 -9.34
N SER A 123 8.27 18.01 -10.48
CA SER A 123 9.03 19.25 -10.66
C SER A 123 8.07 20.40 -10.36
N LEU A 124 8.28 21.10 -9.25
CA LEU A 124 7.55 22.32 -8.95
C LEU A 124 7.91 23.31 -10.05
N LYS A 125 7.02 23.51 -11.02
CA LYS A 125 7.13 24.66 -11.90
C LYS A 125 7.00 25.88 -10.98
N ARG A 126 8.11 26.60 -10.80
CA ARG A 126 8.14 27.90 -10.13
C ARG A 126 7.19 28.79 -10.92
N VAL A 127 6.00 29.04 -10.37
CA VAL A 127 5.14 30.11 -10.86
C VAL A 127 5.77 31.39 -10.34
N GLU A 128 6.62 32.00 -11.15
CA GLU A 128 6.99 33.40 -10.95
C GLU A 128 5.71 34.22 -11.16
N ARG A 129 5.27 34.87 -10.09
CA ARG A 129 4.26 35.94 -10.14
C ARG A 129 4.98 37.28 -10.20
#